data_AF-A0A4Z0EWR3-F1
#
_entry.id   AF-A0A4Z0EWR3-F1
#
_cell.length_a   1.000
_cell.length_b   1.000
_cell.length_c   1.000
_cell.angle_alpha   90.00
_cell.angle_beta   90.00
_cell.angle_gamma   90.00
#
_symmetry.space_group_name_H-M   'P 1'
#
loop_
_entity.id
_entity.type
_entity.pdbx_description
1 polymer ?
#
loop_
_entity_poly.entity_id
_entity_poly.type
_entity_poly.pdbx_seq_one_letter_code
_entity_poly.pdbx_strand_id
1 'polypeptide(L)'
;MKVKKRLAKRLLGRRELIDLPALNLRGVVAKVDTGAYTSAIHCADLHLAPDPATGQPVLHVRLLDPEHPATDGQPLVFREFAQRDIRSSNGEVQARYVIRTVVRLYGQNFDTEFSLADRSDLRHPVLLGRSLLRQGRFVVDVARLELSYKAERRAAEKARRAAPAPDGAV
;
A
#
# COMPACT_ATOMS: atom_id res chain seq x y z
N MET A 1 -28.16 10.39 27.64
CA MET A 1 -26.85 10.20 26.95
C MET A 1 -27.11 9.80 25.50
N LYS A 2 -26.63 10.57 24.51
CA LYS A 2 -26.77 10.20 23.08
C LYS A 2 -25.64 9.24 22.71
N VAL A 3 -25.97 7.98 22.41
CA VAL A 3 -25.01 7.00 21.89
C VAL A 3 -24.57 7.45 20.49
N LYS A 4 -23.31 7.88 20.33
CA LYS A 4 -22.74 8.18 19.01
C LYS A 4 -22.74 6.88 18.20
N LYS A 5 -23.55 6.83 17.13
CA LYS A 5 -23.61 5.70 16.19
C LYS A 5 -22.20 5.47 15.63
N ARG A 6 -21.55 4.39 16.05
CA ARG A 6 -20.19 4.06 15.61
C ARG A 6 -20.26 3.74 14.11
N LEU A 7 -19.49 4.47 13.28
CA LEU A 7 -19.37 4.16 11.84
C LEU A 7 -19.13 2.65 11.64
N ALA A 8 -19.74 2.03 10.64
CA ALA A 8 -19.58 0.59 10.41
C ALA A 8 -18.11 0.25 10.09
N LYS A 9 -17.61 -0.87 10.62
CA LYS A 9 -16.30 -1.41 10.20
C LYS A 9 -16.45 -2.02 8.80
N ARG A 10 -15.39 -1.95 8.00
CA ARG A 10 -15.35 -2.55 6.66
C ARG A 10 -14.50 -3.81 6.67
N LEU A 11 -14.86 -4.80 5.86
CA LEU A 11 -14.09 -6.03 5.75
C LEU A 11 -12.93 -5.85 4.76
N LEU A 12 -11.78 -6.45 5.04
CA LEU A 12 -10.75 -6.75 4.04
C LEU A 12 -10.56 -8.26 4.03
N GLY A 13 -10.18 -8.82 2.88
CA GLY A 13 -9.70 -10.19 2.80
C GLY A 13 -8.32 -10.35 3.45
N ARG A 14 -7.83 -11.59 3.59
CA ARG A 14 -6.42 -11.83 3.98
C ARG A 14 -5.41 -11.31 2.95
N ARG A 15 -5.87 -11.02 1.74
CA ARG A 15 -5.11 -10.46 0.62
C ARG A 15 -5.97 -9.43 -0.07
N GLU A 16 -5.38 -8.31 -0.44
CA GLU A 16 -6.03 -7.24 -1.20
C GLU A 16 -5.21 -6.91 -2.45
N LEU A 17 -5.90 -6.41 -3.46
CA LEU A 17 -5.29 -5.79 -4.63
C LEU A 17 -5.37 -4.27 -4.42
N ILE A 18 -4.22 -3.61 -4.33
CA ILE A 18 -4.12 -2.21 -3.93
C ILE A 18 -3.43 -1.36 -5.00
N ASP A 19 -3.73 -0.06 -4.97
CA ASP A 19 -2.96 0.95 -5.70
C ASP A 19 -2.20 1.82 -4.70
N LEU A 20 -0.97 2.17 -5.06
CA LEU A 20 -0.10 3.11 -4.35
C LEU A 20 0.20 4.28 -5.31
N PRO A 21 -0.75 5.21 -5.52
CA PRO A 21 -0.70 6.18 -6.61
C PRO A 21 0.53 7.09 -6.57
N ALA A 22 0.97 7.50 -5.37
CA ALA A 22 2.17 8.33 -5.23
C ALA A 22 3.48 7.60 -5.57
N LEU A 23 3.43 6.27 -5.68
CA LEU A 23 4.55 5.42 -6.09
C LEU A 23 4.40 4.91 -7.53
N ASN A 24 3.37 5.37 -8.25
CA ASN A 24 2.98 4.87 -9.57
C ASN A 24 2.74 3.35 -9.65
N LEU A 25 2.42 2.69 -8.52
CA LEU A 25 2.14 1.26 -8.49
C LEU A 25 0.63 1.02 -8.51
N ARG A 26 0.18 0.13 -9.40
CA ARG A 26 -1.24 -0.24 -9.54
C ARG A 26 -1.43 -1.74 -9.52
N GLY A 27 -2.52 -2.20 -8.93
CA GLY A 27 -2.84 -3.63 -8.91
C GLY A 27 -1.79 -4.47 -8.18
N VAL A 28 -1.21 -3.96 -7.10
CA VAL A 28 -0.20 -4.69 -6.32
C VAL A 28 -0.91 -5.64 -5.35
N VAL A 29 -0.45 -6.88 -5.28
CA VAL A 29 -0.95 -7.85 -4.33
C VAL A 29 -0.34 -7.59 -2.96
N ALA A 30 -1.19 -7.27 -1.98
CA ALA A 30 -0.77 -7.05 -0.61
C ALA A 30 -1.39 -8.08 0.35
N LYS A 31 -0.58 -8.66 1.23
CA LYS A 31 -1.10 -9.45 2.36
C LYS A 31 -1.59 -8.51 3.45
N VAL A 32 -2.79 -8.75 3.96
CA VAL A 32 -3.30 -8.03 5.14
C VAL A 32 -2.75 -8.72 6.38
N ASP A 33 -1.82 -8.06 7.06
CA ASP A 33 -1.01 -8.67 8.12
C ASP A 33 -1.29 -8.05 9.47
N THR A 34 -2.09 -8.75 10.27
CA THR A 34 -2.44 -8.33 11.64
C THR A 34 -1.28 -8.51 12.62
N GLY A 35 -0.21 -9.24 12.26
CA GLY A 35 1.02 -9.34 13.04
C GLY A 35 1.94 -8.13 12.87
N ALA A 36 1.91 -7.49 11.69
CA ALA A 36 2.70 -6.30 11.41
C ALA A 36 2.06 -5.03 12.00
N TYR A 37 2.85 -4.16 12.64
CA TYR A 37 2.36 -2.84 13.08
C TYR A 37 2.34 -1.85 11.90
N THR A 38 3.51 -1.63 11.29
CA THR A 38 3.69 -0.80 10.10
C THR A 38 3.54 -1.66 8.84
N SER A 39 2.98 -1.09 7.78
CA SER A 39 2.98 -1.72 6.46
C SER A 39 4.41 -1.87 5.94
N ALA A 40 4.65 -2.80 5.03
CA ALA A 40 5.98 -3.03 4.46
C ALA A 40 5.89 -3.25 2.96
N ILE A 41 6.93 -2.83 2.23
CA ILE A 41 7.03 -3.02 0.79
C ILE A 41 8.42 -3.56 0.45
N HIS A 42 8.46 -4.51 -0.48
CA HIS A 42 9.68 -5.06 -1.02
C HIS A 42 10.46 -3.98 -1.77
N CYS A 43 11.76 -3.91 -1.52
CA CYS A 43 12.66 -3.07 -2.26
C CYS A 43 14.01 -3.72 -2.53
N ALA A 44 14.68 -3.22 -3.57
CA ALA A 44 16.06 -3.51 -3.95
C ALA A 44 16.83 -2.20 -4.21
N ASP A 45 18.14 -2.29 -4.39
CA ASP A 45 19.04 -1.17 -4.71
C ASP A 45 18.90 0.04 -3.77
N LEU A 46 18.63 -0.21 -2.49
CA LEU A 46 18.42 0.86 -1.51
C LEU A 46 19.75 1.51 -1.11
N HIS A 47 19.88 2.82 -1.29
CA HIS A 47 21.05 3.59 -0.86
C HIS A 47 20.74 5.08 -0.67
N LEU A 48 21.61 5.77 0.08
CA LEU A 48 21.57 7.23 0.22
C LEU A 48 22.58 7.89 -0.73
N ALA A 49 22.17 8.98 -1.37
CA ALA A 49 23.04 9.89 -2.09
C ALA A 49 22.75 11.33 -1.68
N PRO A 50 23.76 12.22 -1.60
CA PRO A 50 23.52 13.63 -1.29
C PRO A 50 22.85 14.33 -2.47
N ASP A 51 21.89 15.19 -2.17
CA ASP A 51 21.30 16.09 -3.17
C ASP A 51 22.37 17.08 -3.68
N PRO A 52 22.59 17.21 -5.00
CA PRO A 52 23.64 18.07 -5.54
C PRO A 52 23.49 19.56 -5.22
N ALA A 53 22.28 20.05 -4.98
CA ALA A 53 22.00 21.46 -4.72
C ALA A 53 22.02 21.81 -3.24
N THR A 54 21.65 20.88 -2.36
CA THR A 54 21.44 21.13 -0.91
C THR A 54 22.36 20.32 -0.01
N GLY A 55 23.01 19.28 -0.52
CA GLY A 55 23.84 18.35 0.25
C GLY A 55 23.06 17.43 1.20
N GLN A 56 21.73 17.56 1.27
CA GLN A 56 20.90 16.74 2.15
C GLN A 56 20.80 15.29 1.65
N PRO A 57 20.68 14.30 2.55
CA PRO A 57 20.58 12.90 2.14
C PRO A 57 19.26 12.64 1.40
N VAL A 58 19.36 11.95 0.28
CA VAL A 58 18.23 11.52 -0.55
C VAL A 58 18.26 10.01 -0.66
N LEU A 59 17.11 9.38 -0.43
CA LEU A 59 16.96 7.93 -0.46
C LEU A 59 16.58 7.46 -1.87
N HIS A 60 17.43 6.63 -2.46
CA HIS A 60 17.21 5.97 -3.74
C HIS A 60 16.82 4.52 -3.49
N VAL A 61 15.79 4.05 -4.19
CA VAL A 61 15.27 2.68 -4.01
C VAL A 61 14.50 2.20 -5.24
N ARG A 62 14.60 0.91 -5.57
CA ARG A 62 13.67 0.24 -6.48
C ARG A 62 12.62 -0.51 -5.68
N LEU A 63 11.34 -0.33 -6.01
CA LEU A 63 10.23 -1.02 -5.34
C LEU A 63 9.73 -2.19 -6.19
N LEU A 64 9.42 -3.30 -5.52
CA LEU A 64 9.06 -4.58 -6.15
C LEU A 64 10.21 -5.16 -7.02
N ASP A 65 10.03 -6.39 -7.48
CA ASP A 65 10.95 -6.99 -8.45
C ASP A 65 10.79 -6.32 -9.83
N PRO A 66 11.88 -6.14 -10.61
CA PRO A 66 11.81 -5.51 -11.95
C PRO A 66 10.82 -6.18 -12.91
N GLU A 67 10.61 -7.50 -12.77
CA GLU A 67 9.68 -8.29 -13.59
C GLU A 67 8.24 -8.20 -13.09
N HIS A 68 7.99 -7.54 -11.95
CA HIS A 68 6.64 -7.43 -11.39
C HIS A 68 5.78 -6.51 -12.26
N PRO A 69 4.58 -6.93 -12.71
CA PRO A 69 3.76 -6.22 -13.70
C PRO A 69 3.18 -4.86 -13.21
N ALA A 70 3.50 -4.46 -11.99
CA ALA A 70 2.98 -3.25 -11.36
C ALA A 70 4.03 -2.14 -11.23
N THR A 71 5.28 -2.42 -11.59
CA THR A 71 6.40 -1.48 -11.59
C THR A 71 6.98 -1.39 -12.99
N ASP A 72 7.56 -0.24 -13.34
CA ASP A 72 8.38 -0.04 -14.54
C ASP A 72 9.87 -0.30 -14.25
N GLY A 73 10.17 -0.77 -13.03
CA GLY A 73 11.50 -1.06 -12.53
C GLY A 73 12.34 0.19 -12.25
N GLN A 74 11.82 1.40 -12.46
CA GLN A 74 12.61 2.63 -12.32
C GLN A 74 12.90 2.93 -10.84
N PRO A 75 14.08 3.49 -10.52
CA PRO A 75 14.39 3.94 -9.17
C PRO A 75 13.45 5.08 -8.75
N LEU A 76 12.93 4.99 -7.53
CA LEU A 76 12.23 6.06 -6.84
C LEU A 76 13.17 6.78 -5.89
N VAL A 77 12.85 8.06 -5.66
CA VAL A 77 13.69 8.98 -4.90
C VAL A 77 12.84 9.65 -3.82
N PHE A 78 13.29 9.58 -2.56
CA PHE A 78 12.59 10.14 -1.40
C PHE A 78 13.48 11.12 -0.63
N ARG A 79 12.96 12.33 -0.41
CA ARG A 79 13.57 13.35 0.45
C ARG A 79 13.08 13.29 1.89
N GLU A 80 11.86 12.79 2.08
CA GLU A 80 11.25 12.60 3.39
C GLU A 80 11.20 11.11 3.71
N PHE A 81 12.01 10.71 4.68
CA PHE A 81 12.04 9.36 5.21
C PHE A 81 12.50 9.38 6.67
N ALA A 82 12.21 8.31 7.39
CA ALA A 82 12.71 8.09 8.74
C ALA A 82 13.42 6.74 8.82
N GLN A 83 14.37 6.59 9.74
CA GLN A 83 14.95 5.29 10.08
C GLN A 83 14.33 4.78 11.37
N ARG A 84 13.89 3.52 11.41
CA ARG A 84 13.30 2.91 12.61
C ARG A 84 13.77 1.47 12.77
N ASP A 85 13.96 1.08 14.02
CA ASP A 85 14.17 -0.33 14.36
C ASP A 85 12.87 -1.11 14.23
N ILE A 86 12.87 -2.09 13.35
CA ILE A 86 11.70 -2.92 13.05
C ILE A 86 12.05 -4.37 13.37
N ARG A 87 11.26 -4.98 14.24
CA ARG A 87 11.34 -6.40 14.57
C ARG A 87 10.53 -7.23 13.59
N SER A 88 11.15 -8.20 12.93
CA SER A 88 10.47 -9.19 12.10
C SER A 88 9.88 -10.33 12.93
N SER A 89 9.04 -11.15 12.30
CA SER A 89 8.40 -12.29 12.95
C SER A 89 9.37 -13.37 13.42
N ASN A 90 10.59 -13.40 12.90
CA ASN A 90 11.68 -14.28 13.35
C ASN A 90 12.43 -13.73 14.60
N GLY A 91 12.05 -12.55 15.10
CA GLY A 91 12.65 -11.93 16.29
C GLY A 91 13.83 -11.00 16.00
N GLU A 92 14.37 -11.01 14.78
CA GLU A 92 15.46 -10.12 14.39
C GLU A 92 15.01 -8.66 14.34
N VAL A 93 15.89 -7.77 14.76
CA VAL A 93 15.67 -6.32 14.71
C VAL A 93 16.60 -5.74 13.66
N GLN A 94 16.04 -4.97 12.74
CA GLN A 94 16.79 -4.29 11.69
C GLN A 94 16.38 -2.82 11.65
N ALA A 95 17.36 -1.94 11.50
CA ALA A 95 17.09 -0.55 11.18
C ALA A 95 16.63 -0.45 9.73
N ARG A 96 15.42 0.05 9.50
CA ARG A 96 14.80 0.18 8.18
C ARG A 96 14.38 1.61 7.89
N TYR A 97 14.50 2.00 6.63
CA TYR A 97 13.91 3.23 6.15
C TYR A 97 12.40 3.10 6.05
N VAL A 98 11.70 4.16 6.41
CA VAL A 98 10.24 4.26 6.42
C VAL A 98 9.86 5.50 5.62
N ILE A 99 8.99 5.29 4.62
CA ILE A 99 8.43 6.36 3.79
C ILE A 99 6.95 6.51 4.08
N ARG A 100 6.42 7.72 3.89
CA ARG A 100 4.98 7.98 3.91
C ARG A 100 4.45 7.97 2.49
N THR A 101 3.33 7.30 2.26
CA THR A 101 2.66 7.25 0.96
C THR A 101 1.16 7.04 1.12
N VAL A 102 0.44 7.01 0.00
CA VAL A 102 -1.00 6.80 -0.07
C VAL A 102 -1.28 5.39 -0.54
N VAL A 103 -2.14 4.67 0.18
CA VAL A 103 -2.76 3.44 -0.31
C VAL A 103 -4.23 3.68 -0.61
N ARG A 104 -4.70 3.17 -1.76
CA ARG A 104 -6.12 3.22 -2.13
C ARG A 104 -6.81 1.92 -1.76
N LEU A 105 -7.85 2.03 -0.93
CA LEU A 105 -8.74 0.93 -0.56
C LEU A 105 -10.17 1.42 -0.63
N TYR A 106 -11.03 0.67 -1.32
CA TYR A 106 -12.44 0.93 -1.50
C TYR A 106 -12.73 2.33 -2.06
N GLY A 107 -11.89 2.76 -3.00
CA GLY A 107 -11.99 4.07 -3.63
C GLY A 107 -11.60 5.23 -2.71
N GLN A 108 -11.05 4.94 -1.52
CA GLN A 108 -10.60 5.93 -0.56
C GLN A 108 -9.09 5.88 -0.40
N ASN A 109 -8.49 7.05 -0.24
CA ASN A 109 -7.06 7.22 0.00
C ASN A 109 -6.77 7.20 1.49
N PHE A 110 -5.75 6.44 1.88
CA PHE A 110 -5.25 6.38 3.24
C PHE A 110 -3.76 6.69 3.22
N ASP A 111 -3.37 7.80 3.87
CA ASP A 111 -1.97 8.04 4.16
C ASP A 111 -1.48 7.04 5.18
N THR A 112 -0.40 6.34 4.89
CA THR A 112 0.22 5.40 5.81
C THR A 112 1.72 5.35 5.56
N GLU A 113 2.43 4.82 6.55
CA GLU A 113 3.85 4.54 6.45
C GLU A 113 4.08 3.13 5.92
N PHE A 114 5.14 2.99 5.11
CA PHE A 114 5.69 1.72 4.67
C PHE A 114 7.16 1.64 5.04
N SER A 115 7.54 0.58 5.73
CA SER A 115 8.95 0.22 5.87
C SER A 115 9.45 -0.41 4.58
N LEU A 116 10.60 0.04 4.11
CA LEU A 116 11.34 -0.55 3.01
C LEU A 116 12.11 -1.76 3.54
N ALA A 117 11.89 -2.93 2.94
CA ALA A 117 12.51 -4.16 3.37
C ALA A 117 12.85 -5.07 2.18
N ASP A 118 13.94 -5.80 2.28
CA ASP A 118 14.14 -6.97 1.42
C ASP A 118 13.14 -8.06 1.83
N ARG A 119 12.43 -8.58 0.82
CA ARG A 119 11.35 -9.56 0.94
C ARG A 119 11.38 -10.52 -0.26
N SER A 120 12.51 -10.61 -0.95
CA SER A 120 12.73 -11.45 -2.14
C SER A 120 12.37 -12.92 -1.89
N ASP A 121 12.68 -13.44 -0.70
CA ASP A 121 12.34 -14.81 -0.29
C ASP A 121 10.87 -15.01 0.14
N LEU A 122 10.04 -13.97 0.12
CA LEU A 122 8.67 -14.00 0.64
C LEU A 122 7.61 -13.88 -0.46
N ARG A 123 6.55 -14.68 -0.34
CA ARG A 123 5.42 -14.72 -1.31
C ARG A 123 4.76 -13.35 -1.61
N HIS A 124 4.76 -12.43 -0.65
CA HIS A 124 4.02 -11.17 -0.77
C HIS A 124 4.97 -9.98 -0.68
N PRO A 125 5.10 -9.19 -1.76
CA PRO A 125 6.00 -8.04 -1.78
C PRO A 125 5.47 -6.91 -0.90
N VAL A 126 4.15 -6.86 -0.65
CA VAL A 126 3.53 -5.83 0.20
C VAL A 126 2.77 -6.44 1.37
N LEU A 127 2.91 -5.81 2.55
CA LEU A 127 2.12 -6.04 3.75
C LEU A 127 1.30 -4.79 4.10
N LEU A 128 0.03 -4.98 4.45
CA LEU A 128 -0.80 -3.95 5.09
C LEU A 128 -0.84 -4.19 6.60
N GLY A 129 -0.19 -3.30 7.36
CA GLY A 129 -0.04 -3.41 8.81
C GLY A 129 -1.21 -2.81 9.60
N ARG A 130 -1.23 -3.09 10.91
CA ARG A 130 -2.28 -2.67 11.85
C ARG A 130 -2.50 -1.16 11.92
N SER A 131 -1.50 -0.32 11.69
CA SER A 131 -1.65 1.14 11.70
C SER A 131 -2.71 1.59 10.67
N LEU A 132 -2.54 1.17 9.41
CA LEU A 132 -3.52 1.38 8.34
C LEU A 132 -4.87 0.74 8.67
N LEU A 133 -4.88 -0.49 9.18
CA LEU A 133 -6.13 -1.20 9.51
C LEU A 133 -6.96 -0.46 10.55
N ARG A 134 -6.31 0.14 11.55
CA ARG A 134 -6.97 0.95 12.57
C ARG A 134 -7.52 2.26 11.99
N GLN A 135 -6.73 2.94 11.16
CA GLN A 135 -7.15 4.19 10.50
C GLN A 135 -8.39 3.99 9.62
N GLY A 136 -8.40 2.96 8.77
CA GLY A 136 -9.54 2.63 7.91
C GLY A 136 -10.67 1.85 8.59
N ARG A 137 -10.52 1.52 9.89
CA ARG A 137 -11.48 0.74 10.68
C ARG A 137 -11.84 -0.60 10.04
N PHE A 138 -10.81 -1.29 9.54
CA PHE A 138 -10.95 -2.55 8.85
C PHE A 138 -11.01 -3.74 9.81
N VAL A 139 -11.70 -4.80 9.37
CA VAL A 139 -11.69 -6.14 9.97
C VAL A 139 -11.25 -7.13 8.91
N VAL A 140 -10.35 -8.04 9.27
CA VAL A 140 -9.79 -9.00 8.33
C VAL A 140 -10.64 -10.27 8.34
N ASP A 141 -11.25 -10.60 7.21
CA ASP A 141 -11.90 -11.87 6.96
C ASP A 141 -10.92 -12.78 6.19
N VAL A 142 -10.39 -13.78 6.90
CA VAL A 142 -9.37 -14.68 6.35
C VAL A 142 -9.90 -15.63 5.28
N ALA A 143 -11.21 -15.80 5.17
CA ALA A 143 -11.85 -16.62 4.15
C ALA A 143 -12.05 -15.86 2.81
N ARG A 144 -11.74 -14.56 2.79
CA ARG A 144 -12.00 -13.68 1.64
C ARG A 144 -10.69 -13.11 1.06
N LEU A 145 -10.80 -12.66 -0.18
CA LEU A 145 -9.73 -12.04 -0.95
C LEU A 145 -10.30 -10.84 -1.72
N GLU A 146 -9.55 -9.74 -1.77
CA GLU A 146 -9.73 -8.61 -2.69
C GLU A 146 -11.11 -7.93 -2.55
N LEU A 147 -11.61 -7.81 -1.32
CA LEU A 147 -12.95 -7.26 -1.07
C LEU A 147 -13.02 -5.79 -1.47
N SER A 148 -11.94 -5.04 -1.23
CA SER A 148 -11.80 -3.64 -1.61
C SER A 148 -11.95 -3.47 -3.12
N TYR A 149 -11.09 -4.16 -3.87
CA TYR A 149 -11.05 -4.10 -5.33
C TYR A 149 -12.37 -4.55 -5.96
N LYS A 150 -12.95 -5.67 -5.49
CA LYS A 150 -14.24 -6.18 -6.01
C LYS A 150 -15.38 -5.19 -5.79
N ALA A 151 -15.38 -4.49 -4.66
CA ALA A 151 -16.39 -3.45 -4.40
C ALA A 151 -16.22 -2.25 -5.35
N GLU A 152 -14.99 -1.80 -5.61
CA GLU A 152 -14.73 -0.74 -6.59
C GLU A 152 -15.15 -1.14 -8.00
N ARG A 153 -14.84 -2.37 -8.43
CA ARG A 153 -15.24 -2.87 -9.75
C ARG A 153 -16.76 -2.92 -9.92
N ARG A 154 -17.49 -3.38 -8.90
CA ARG A 154 -18.96 -3.40 -8.91
C ARG A 154 -19.54 -1.99 -8.96
N ALA A 155 -18.97 -1.04 -8.23
CA ALA A 155 -19.40 0.35 -8.25
C ALA A 155 -19.16 0.99 -9.64
N ALA A 156 -17.98 0.76 -10.22
CA ALA A 156 -17.63 1.24 -11.56
C ALA A 156 -18.54 0.64 -12.65
N GLU A 157 -18.85 -0.66 -12.58
CA GLU A 157 -19.78 -1.31 -13.50
C GLU A 157 -21.20 -0.73 -13.39
N LYS A 158 -21.69 -0.51 -12.16
CA LYS A 158 -22.98 0.13 -11.93
C LYS A 158 -23.02 1.55 -12.50
N ALA A 159 -21.96 2.34 -12.30
CA ALA A 159 -21.85 3.69 -12.84
C ALA A 159 -21.86 3.68 -14.38
N ARG A 160 -21.12 2.75 -15.02
CA ARG A 160 -21.11 2.61 -16.48
C ARG A 160 -22.48 2.25 -17.05
N ARG A 161 -23.24 1.39 -16.36
CA ARG A 161 -24.61 1.02 -16.77
C ARG A 161 -25.63 2.15 -16.59
N ALA A 162 -25.37 3.08 -15.69
CA ALA A 162 -26.24 4.23 -15.42
C ALA A 162 -25.90 5.47 -16.26
N ALA A 163 -24.77 5.46 -16.98
CA ALA A 163 -24.41 6.54 -17.88
C ALA A 163 -25.31 6.51 -19.13
N PRO A 164 -25.87 7.65 -19.58
CA PRO A 164 -26.59 7.72 -20.83
C PRO A 164 -25.67 7.31 -21.99
N ALA A 165 -26.25 6.74 -23.06
CA ALA A 165 -25.50 6.46 -24.28
C ALA A 165 -24.80 7.75 -24.75
N PRO A 166 -23.57 7.69 -25.28
CA PRO A 166 -22.95 8.88 -25.84
C PRO A 166 -23.86 9.42 -26.96
N ASP A 167 -24.28 10.68 -26.81
CA ASP A 167 -25.01 11.39 -27.86
C ASP A 167 -24.11 11.45 -29.11
N GLY A 168 -24.57 10.85 -30.20
CA GLY A 168 -23.94 10.97 -31.51
C GLY A 168 -23.24 9.71 -32.02
N ALA A 169 -24.03 8.72 -32.44
CA ALA A 169 -23.69 7.91 -33.60
C ALA A 169 -24.81 8.12 -34.63
N VAL A 170 -24.62 9.14 -35.48
CA VAL A 170 -25.36 9.33 -36.73
C VAL A 170 -24.33 9.41 -37.85
#